data_AF-A0A1N7HJG1-F1
#
_entry.id   AF-A0A1N7HJG1-F1
#
_cell.length_a   1.000
_cell.length_b   1.000
_cell.length_c   1.000
_cell.angle_alpha   90.00
_cell.angle_beta   90.00
_cell.angle_gamma   90.00
#
_symmetry.space_group_name_H-M   'P 1'
#
loop_
_entity.id
_entity.type
_entity.pdbx_description
1 polymer ?
#
loop_
_entity_poly.entity_id
_entity_poly.type
_entity_poly.pdbx_seq_one_letter_code
_entity_poly.pdbx_strand_id
1 'polypeptide(L)'
;MAWPYHMNIEEKDPARAVQAAVGRIAHVRVCGTDRGAPGADRFDWPTFTQALRKAGYTGPLVVESFTAHNKTIATAASVWRPLAPSQNALATEGLAFLRALWSCV
;
A
#
# COMPACT_ATOMS: atom_id res chain seq x y z
N MET A 1 -5.50 3.36 -11.52
CA MET A 1 -5.33 3.09 -10.07
C MET A 1 -4.08 2.26 -9.90
N ALA A 2 -3.26 2.53 -8.86
CA ALA A 2 -2.10 1.72 -8.51
C ALA A 2 -2.27 1.16 -7.09
N TRP A 3 -1.88 -0.10 -6.86
CA TRP A 3 -2.01 -0.74 -5.56
C TRP A 3 -0.89 -1.78 -5.35
N PRO A 4 0.10 -1.49 -4.47
CA PRO A 4 1.24 -2.37 -4.18
C PRO A 4 0.90 -3.83 -3.88
N TYR A 5 -0.21 -4.10 -3.18
CA TYR A 5 -0.61 -5.47 -2.86
C TYR A 5 -0.79 -6.35 -4.11
N HIS A 6 -1.54 -5.86 -5.12
CA HIS A 6 -1.71 -6.59 -6.38
C HIS A 6 -0.47 -6.52 -7.25
N MET A 7 0.18 -5.35 -7.31
CA MET A 7 1.38 -5.18 -8.13
C MET A 7 2.52 -6.08 -7.67
N ASN A 8 2.62 -6.38 -6.37
CA ASN A 8 3.58 -7.34 -5.82
C ASN A 8 3.36 -8.79 -6.31
N ILE A 9 2.17 -9.12 -6.83
CA ILE A 9 1.85 -10.44 -7.37
C ILE A 9 2.03 -10.43 -8.89
N GLU A 10 1.43 -9.45 -9.57
CA GLU A 10 1.28 -9.47 -11.03
C GLU A 10 2.45 -8.78 -11.77
N GLU A 11 3.07 -7.78 -11.15
CA GLU A 11 4.13 -7.00 -11.80
C GLU A 11 5.51 -7.57 -11.45
N LYS A 12 6.35 -7.76 -12.48
CA LYS A 12 7.77 -8.11 -12.27
C LYS A 12 8.54 -6.99 -11.58
N ASP A 13 8.13 -5.75 -11.82
CA ASP A 13 8.71 -4.53 -11.25
C ASP A 13 7.59 -3.50 -11.05
N PRO A 14 7.05 -3.38 -9.81
CA PRO A 14 6.00 -2.41 -9.49
C PRO A 14 6.39 -0.95 -9.79
N ALA A 15 7.65 -0.58 -9.63
CA ALA A 15 8.10 0.79 -9.88
C ALA A 15 8.12 1.10 -11.39
N ARG A 16 8.55 0.15 -12.21
CA ARG A 16 8.47 0.26 -13.68
C ARG A 16 7.02 0.31 -14.15
N ALA A 17 6.11 -0.45 -13.54
CA ALA A 17 4.68 -0.38 -13.85
C ALA A 17 4.09 1.01 -13.55
N VAL A 18 4.49 1.65 -12.45
CA VAL A 18 4.14 3.05 -12.14
C VAL A 18 4.64 4.00 -13.24
N GLN A 19 5.89 3.86 -13.69
CA GLN A 19 6.45 4.68 -14.76
C GLN A 19 5.72 4.48 -16.09
N ALA A 20 5.31 3.26 -16.41
CA ALA A 20 4.50 2.98 -17.60
C ALA A 20 3.09 3.61 -17.51
N ALA A 21 2.61 3.93 -16.31
CA ALA A 21 1.30 4.50 -16.05
C ALA A 21 1.29 6.03 -15.83
N VAL A 22 2.38 6.74 -16.13
CA VAL A 22 2.48 8.21 -16.03
C VAL A 22 1.27 8.90 -16.64
N GLY A 23 0.72 9.91 -15.94
CA GLY A 23 -0.46 10.65 -16.36
C GLY A 23 -1.80 9.90 -16.26
N ARG A 24 -1.79 8.61 -15.86
CA ARG A 24 -2.98 7.75 -15.75
C ARG A 24 -3.27 7.24 -14.34
N ILE A 25 -2.41 7.55 -13.37
CA ILE A 25 -2.60 7.15 -11.97
C ILE A 25 -3.52 8.16 -11.28
N ALA A 26 -4.82 7.86 -11.24
CA ALA A 26 -5.81 8.69 -10.54
C ALA A 26 -5.85 8.46 -9.02
N HIS A 27 -5.47 7.27 -8.55
CA HIS A 27 -5.61 6.86 -7.16
C HIS A 27 -4.59 5.80 -6.77
N VAL A 28 -4.04 5.90 -5.56
CA VAL A 28 -3.08 4.94 -4.99
C VAL A 28 -3.62 4.40 -3.67
N ARG A 29 -3.73 3.07 -3.61
CA ARG A 29 -4.05 2.34 -2.38
C ARG A 29 -2.79 1.70 -1.82
N VAL A 30 -2.64 1.62 -0.51
CA VAL A 30 -1.45 1.07 0.14
C VAL A 30 -1.81 0.15 1.31
N CYS A 31 -1.07 -0.94 1.42
CA CYS A 31 -1.01 -1.84 2.57
C CYS A 31 0.24 -2.71 2.41
N GLY A 32 0.61 -3.46 3.44
CA GLY A 32 1.67 -4.46 3.31
C GLY A 32 1.33 -5.52 2.25
N THR A 33 2.34 -6.22 1.75
CA THR A 33 2.20 -7.38 0.84
C THR A 33 1.25 -8.46 1.35
N ASP A 34 1.02 -8.48 2.65
CA ASP A 34 0.18 -9.42 3.36
C ASP A 34 -1.16 -8.80 3.82
N ARG A 35 -1.46 -7.60 3.32
CA ARG A 35 -2.55 -6.69 3.70
C ARG A 35 -2.43 -6.03 5.06
N GLY A 36 -1.34 -6.20 5.80
CA GLY A 36 -1.07 -5.49 7.06
C GLY A 36 -0.73 -4.02 6.88
N ALA A 37 -0.16 -3.41 7.91
CA ALA A 37 0.33 -2.03 7.84
C ALA A 37 1.49 -1.93 6.82
N PRO A 38 1.53 -0.87 5.99
CA PRO A 38 2.68 -0.63 5.11
C PRO A 38 3.95 -0.39 5.94
N GLY A 39 5.09 -0.94 5.51
CA GLY A 39 6.41 -0.73 6.11
C GLY A 39 6.89 -1.86 7.04
N ALA A 40 6.02 -2.79 7.41
CA ALA A 40 6.37 -4.00 8.17
C ALA A 40 6.51 -5.24 7.27
N ASP A 41 6.77 -5.03 5.99
CA ASP A 41 6.76 -6.05 4.95
C ASP A 41 7.97 -5.92 4.01
N ARG A 42 8.05 -6.80 3.00
CA ARG A 42 9.20 -6.88 2.08
C ARG A 42 9.10 -5.96 0.86
N PHE A 43 8.04 -5.17 0.73
CA PHE A 43 7.83 -4.33 -0.45
C PHE A 43 8.87 -3.20 -0.50
N ASP A 44 9.43 -2.92 -1.68
CA ASP A 44 10.38 -1.82 -1.88
C ASP A 44 9.64 -0.48 -1.95
N TRP A 45 9.22 -0.01 -0.78
CA TRP A 45 8.49 1.24 -0.60
C TRP A 45 9.26 2.48 -1.10
N PRO A 46 10.56 2.68 -0.80
CA PRO A 46 11.31 3.84 -1.30
C PRO A 46 11.34 3.92 -2.83
N THR A 47 11.60 2.81 -3.52
CA THR A 47 11.63 2.82 -4.98
C THR A 47 10.24 3.07 -5.56
N PHE A 48 9.20 2.46 -4.99
CA PHE A 48 7.83 2.67 -5.45
C PHE A 48 7.34 4.11 -5.26
N THR A 49 7.56 4.73 -4.10
CA THR A 49 7.15 6.12 -3.85
C THR A 49 7.97 7.11 -4.69
N GLN A 50 9.26 6.84 -4.90
CA GLN A 50 10.06 7.63 -5.83
C GLN A 50 9.50 7.56 -7.26
N ALA A 51 9.08 6.37 -7.72
CA ALA A 51 8.45 6.20 -9.02
C ALA A 51 7.12 6.98 -9.13
N LEU A 52 6.30 6.99 -8.06
CA LEU A 52 5.07 7.78 -8.03
C LEU A 52 5.35 9.28 -8.14
N ARG A 53 6.35 9.80 -7.42
CA ARG A 53 6.77 11.21 -7.52
C ARG A 53 7.28 11.55 -8.92
N LYS A 54 8.15 10.70 -9.49
CA LYS A 54 8.64 10.86 -10.89
C LYS A 54 7.51 10.81 -11.91
N ALA A 55 6.46 10.05 -11.63
CA ALA A 55 5.26 9.99 -12.45
C ALA A 55 4.30 11.18 -12.27
N GLY A 56 4.63 12.14 -11.39
CA GLY A 56 3.83 13.33 -11.12
C GLY A 56 2.59 13.06 -10.26
N TYR A 57 2.54 11.95 -9.53
CA TYR A 57 1.41 11.66 -8.64
C TYR A 57 1.45 12.56 -7.40
N THR A 58 0.43 13.40 -7.24
CA THR A 58 0.26 14.33 -6.11
C THR A 58 -0.95 14.00 -5.23
N GLY A 59 -1.67 12.93 -5.54
CA GLY A 59 -2.83 12.49 -4.79
C GLY A 59 -2.48 11.79 -3.47
N PRO A 60 -3.49 11.45 -2.66
CA PRO A 60 -3.27 10.79 -1.38
C PRO A 60 -2.83 9.33 -1.55
N LEU A 61 -1.97 8.87 -0.64
CA LEU A 61 -1.79 7.44 -0.40
C LEU A 61 -2.84 6.97 0.60
N VAL A 62 -3.79 6.14 0.14
CA VAL A 62 -4.90 5.68 0.99
C VAL A 62 -4.63 4.28 1.52
N VAL A 63 -4.56 4.13 2.84
CA VAL A 63 -4.42 2.82 3.46
C VAL A 63 -5.68 1.99 3.22
N GLU A 64 -5.55 0.86 2.54
CA GLU A 64 -6.63 -0.11 2.36
C GLU A 64 -6.22 -1.45 2.96
N SER A 65 -6.74 -1.73 4.15
CA SER A 65 -6.52 -2.96 4.88
C SER A 65 -7.82 -3.45 5.51
N PHE A 66 -7.81 -4.67 6.01
CA PHE A 66 -8.99 -5.39 6.44
C PHE A 66 -8.72 -6.05 7.79
N THR A 67 -9.78 -6.25 8.57
CA THR A 67 -9.68 -7.03 9.81
C THR A 67 -10.75 -8.11 9.82
N ALA A 68 -10.49 -9.16 10.60
CA ALA A 68 -11.44 -10.26 10.79
C ALA A 68 -12.78 -9.82 11.43
N HIS A 69 -12.88 -8.58 11.91
CA HIS A 69 -14.07 -8.06 12.61
C HIS A 69 -15.22 -7.77 11.63
N ASN A 70 -14.92 -7.49 10.35
CA ASN A 70 -15.93 -7.42 9.31
C ASN A 70 -15.99 -8.76 8.58
N LYS A 71 -16.93 -9.63 8.97
CA LYS A 71 -17.01 -11.02 8.45
C LYS A 71 -17.12 -11.09 6.92
N THR A 72 -17.92 -10.21 6.32
CA THR A 72 -18.15 -10.19 4.87
C THR A 72 -16.87 -9.81 4.12
N ILE A 73 -16.24 -8.70 4.54
CA ILE A 73 -15.02 -8.22 3.89
C ILE A 73 -13.83 -9.15 4.18
N ALA A 74 -13.72 -9.67 5.41
CA ALA A 74 -12.66 -10.62 5.77
C ALA A 74 -12.70 -11.88 4.91
N THR A 75 -13.91 -12.41 4.64
CA THR A 75 -14.07 -13.56 3.74
C THR A 75 -13.66 -13.20 2.32
N ALA A 76 -14.17 -12.08 1.79
CA ALA A 76 -13.86 -11.63 0.43
C ALA A 76 -12.37 -11.32 0.22
N ALA A 77 -11.70 -10.76 1.23
CA ALA A 77 -10.28 -10.42 1.20
C ALA A 77 -9.36 -11.55 1.70
N SER A 78 -9.92 -12.73 2.03
CA SER A 78 -9.19 -13.89 2.54
C SER A 78 -8.32 -13.60 3.78
N VAL A 79 -8.90 -12.90 4.77
CA VAL A 79 -8.24 -12.54 6.04
C VAL A 79 -8.43 -13.66 7.07
N TRP A 80 -7.50 -14.62 7.08
CA TRP A 80 -7.57 -15.81 7.94
C TRP A 80 -6.69 -15.76 9.19
N ARG A 81 -5.93 -14.68 9.36
CA ARG A 81 -5.04 -14.45 10.50
C ARG A 81 -5.08 -12.99 10.93
N PRO A 82 -4.67 -12.68 12.17
CA PRO A 82 -4.44 -11.29 12.58
C PRO A 82 -3.38 -10.64 11.68
N LEU A 83 -3.66 -9.42 11.21
CA LEU A 83 -2.73 -8.59 10.42
C LEU A 83 -2.04 -7.51 11.25
N ALA A 84 -2.63 -7.16 12.39
CA ALA A 84 -2.10 -6.23 13.39
C ALA A 84 -2.76 -6.53 14.76
N PRO A 85 -2.19 -6.07 15.89
CA PRO A 85 -2.82 -6.21 17.20
C PRO A 85 -4.18 -5.52 17.31
N SER A 86 -4.42 -4.44 16.55
CA SER A 86 -5.70 -3.74 16.48
C SER A 86 -5.86 -2.94 15.18
N GLN A 87 -7.08 -2.49 14.88
CA GLN A 87 -7.36 -1.56 13.77
C GLN A 87 -6.59 -0.24 13.91
N ASN A 88 -6.52 0.28 15.15
CA ASN A 88 -5.80 1.51 15.43
C ASN A 88 -4.30 1.35 15.21
N ALA A 89 -3.70 0.25 15.69
CA ALA A 89 -2.29 -0.05 15.46
C ALA A 89 -1.97 -0.07 13.96
N LEU A 90 -2.78 -0.77 13.17
CA LEU A 90 -2.63 -0.82 11.72
C LEU A 90 -2.64 0.57 11.07
N ALA A 91 -3.60 1.40 11.47
CA ALA A 91 -3.76 2.75 10.92
C ALA A 91 -2.61 3.68 11.36
N THR A 92 -2.24 3.67 12.64
CA THR A 92 -1.23 4.59 13.17
C THR A 92 0.19 4.23 12.75
N GLU A 93 0.53 2.94 12.72
CA GLU A 93 1.84 2.45 12.27
C GLU A 93 2.01 2.72 10.77
N GLY A 94 1.00 2.39 9.97
CA GLY A 94 0.99 2.68 8.55
C GLY A 94 1.10 4.16 8.24
N LEU A 95 0.34 5.01 8.94
CA LEU A 95 0.42 6.47 8.78
C LEU A 95 1.81 7.01 9.15
N ALA A 96 2.39 6.55 10.26
CA ALA A 96 3.72 6.98 10.70
C ALA A 96 4.78 6.63 9.67
N PHE A 97 4.76 5.39 9.16
CA PHE A 97 5.66 4.94 8.11
C PHE A 97 5.51 5.76 6.82
N LEU A 98 4.27 5.93 6.33
CA LEU A 98 4.01 6.68 5.10
C LEU A 98 4.42 8.15 5.23
N ARG A 99 4.18 8.79 6.39
CA ARG A 99 4.63 10.15 6.63
C ARG A 99 6.14 10.26 6.55
N ALA A 100 6.87 9.41 7.27
CA ALA A 100 8.33 9.40 7.25
C ALA A 100 8.87 9.20 5.83
N LEU A 101 8.29 8.24 5.10
CA LEU A 101 8.68 7.92 3.72
C LEU A 101 8.38 9.08 2.74
N TRP A 102 7.27 9.78 2.93
CA TRP A 102 6.84 10.86 2.04
C TRP A 102 7.49 12.22 2.39
N SER A 103 7.94 12.41 3.64
CA SER A 103 8.64 13.63 4.09
C SER A 103 10.14 13.63 3.86
N CYS A 104 10.78 12.45 3.73
CA CYS A 104 12.23 12.31 3.67
C CYS A 104 12.85 12.44 2.26
N VAL A 105 12.09 12.84 1.23
CA VAL A 105 12.58 12.92 -0.15
C VAL A 105 11.98 14.12 -0.88
#